data_AF-A0AA40EIW1-F1
#
_entry.id   AF-A0AA40EIW1-F1
#
_cell.length_a   1.000
_cell.length_b   1.000
_cell.length_c   1.000
_cell.angle_alpha   90.00
_cell.angle_beta   90.00
_cell.angle_gamma   90.00
#
_symmetry.space_group_name_H-M   'P 1'
#
loop_
_entity.id
_entity.type
_entity.pdbx_description
1 polymer ?
#
loop_
_entity_poly.entity_id
_entity_poly.type
_entity_poly.pdbx_seq_one_letter_code
_entity_poly.pdbx_strand_id
1 'polypeptide(L)'
;MSTGPYPGCTSWVPWDHQAWQAQAKDEEASASATPRCGDQGQELWTRDLCIVGLILGWGAALAALSTGIYTIASGPTETPSFLADRVAFVGPTSVAFTATKDPYIIDHRVYRVSEAAMVIIPLLLQVALTFVSACLDSIHSTTLRWALLREGRSFHNTNLRLLTASRSSGPNGWPANLASSFGLVLAYAGTVVMSFSVEVVALFELKPKDGKMVSSYDYAADLGPHRFGIDFNGWGMLGLGTGLLIQSSICTWCMVRDALERGVGTWNSNPLATARACQRIDMFRYSHAKPRTPESDSSQPPFAEPRARQPSMRSLVPATRTIANWIWGVVAIYGILALVVLLLGVKIQNSASIDAVHKKFREVPGFPEVWRYFGQLKYKYARVWKGHTEWRGLLIQCLAISPFLFGLHLTELLGGLARDEAIWRAAATGKRGASPESSLLLESVKSWPNVVVFVAKTLIPWIFGYGLVCNTFIIMAFFPLLTVLVMFLIVGVFAEYLIRATPKGPQPSTYGDVRALVALVDDESWDHDRIYWGDKGEYKDVDGVRVAGTAQEKLGELQMDALYIGLAR
;
A
#
# COMPACT_ATOMS: atom_id res chain seq x y z
N MET A 1 16.99 -60.20 -49.58
CA MET A 1 16.65 -59.05 -48.73
C MET A 1 16.28 -57.91 -49.64
N SER A 2 14.99 -57.58 -49.69
CA SER A 2 14.37 -56.67 -50.65
C SER A 2 14.57 -55.21 -50.26
N THR A 3 14.94 -54.38 -51.23
CA THR A 3 14.88 -52.92 -51.19
C THR A 3 13.55 -52.46 -51.79
N GLY A 4 12.82 -51.61 -51.06
CA GLY A 4 11.62 -50.91 -51.55
C GLY A 4 11.85 -49.39 -51.51
N PRO A 5 11.27 -48.59 -52.45
CA PRO A 5 11.53 -47.16 -52.56
C PRO A 5 10.52 -46.31 -51.77
N TYR A 6 10.98 -45.18 -51.22
CA TYR A 6 10.14 -44.08 -50.74
C TYR A 6 9.74 -43.16 -51.90
N PRO A 7 8.48 -42.69 -51.98
CA PRO A 7 8.03 -41.77 -53.01
C PRO A 7 8.42 -40.32 -52.71
N GLY A 8 8.72 -39.57 -53.77
CA GLY A 8 9.18 -38.19 -53.71
C GLY A 8 8.10 -37.17 -53.32
N CYS A 9 8.53 -36.19 -52.53
CA CYS A 9 7.84 -34.91 -52.34
C CYS A 9 8.79 -33.80 -52.81
N THR A 10 8.63 -33.36 -54.06
CA THR A 10 9.22 -32.12 -54.57
C THR A 10 8.11 -31.29 -55.20
N SER A 11 7.38 -30.55 -54.37
CA SER A 11 6.63 -29.37 -54.80
C SER A 11 7.10 -28.19 -53.95
N TRP A 12 8.10 -27.48 -54.46
CA TRP A 12 8.44 -26.16 -53.94
C TRP A 12 7.30 -25.22 -54.35
N VAL A 13 6.52 -24.79 -53.36
CA VAL A 13 5.57 -23.69 -53.54
C VAL A 13 6.39 -22.43 -53.80
N PRO A 14 6.16 -21.72 -54.92
CA PRO A 14 6.87 -20.48 -55.21
C PRO A 14 6.58 -19.47 -54.10
N TRP A 15 7.64 -18.90 -53.54
CA TRP A 15 7.54 -17.79 -52.60
C TRP A 15 6.98 -16.57 -53.34
N ASP A 16 5.73 -16.20 -53.04
CA ASP A 16 5.09 -15.02 -53.62
C ASP A 16 5.60 -13.74 -52.92
N HIS A 17 6.66 -13.19 -53.50
CA HIS A 17 7.29 -11.95 -53.06
C HIS A 17 6.32 -10.75 -53.07
N GLN A 18 5.23 -10.79 -53.85
CA GLN A 18 4.26 -9.70 -53.92
C GLN A 18 3.28 -9.74 -52.74
N ALA A 19 2.86 -10.94 -52.31
CA ALA A 19 2.02 -11.10 -51.12
C ALA A 19 2.73 -10.60 -49.85
N TRP A 20 4.04 -10.87 -49.73
CA TRP A 20 4.84 -10.39 -48.61
C TRP A 20 5.04 -8.87 -48.62
N GLN A 21 5.25 -8.27 -49.80
CA GLN A 21 5.37 -6.81 -49.93
C GLN A 21 4.05 -6.07 -49.72
N ALA A 22 2.91 -6.68 -50.06
CA ALA A 22 1.59 -6.13 -49.76
C ALA A 22 1.34 -6.13 -48.24
N GLN A 23 1.65 -7.24 -47.57
CA GLN A 23 1.52 -7.35 -46.12
C GLN A 23 2.44 -6.37 -45.36
N ALA A 24 3.68 -6.18 -45.83
CA ALA A 24 4.60 -5.20 -45.26
C ALA A 24 4.13 -3.74 -45.45
N LYS A 25 3.49 -3.43 -46.58
CA LYS A 25 2.91 -2.09 -46.83
C LYS A 25 1.65 -1.82 -46.01
N ASP A 26 0.82 -2.84 -45.79
CA ASP A 26 -0.35 -2.72 -44.92
C ASP A 26 0.07 -2.56 -43.44
N GLU A 27 1.16 -3.23 -43.03
CA GLU A 27 1.77 -3.01 -41.71
C GLU A 27 2.35 -1.59 -41.57
N GLU A 28 3.06 -1.07 -42.57
CA GLU A 28 3.55 0.33 -42.59
C GLU A 28 2.41 1.36 -42.60
N ALA A 29 1.34 1.11 -43.35
CA ALA A 29 0.16 1.97 -43.39
C ALA A 29 -0.59 1.96 -42.04
N SER A 30 -0.73 0.80 -41.40
CA SER A 30 -1.32 0.68 -40.06
C SER A 30 -0.46 1.30 -38.97
N ALA A 31 0.87 1.24 -39.10
CA ALA A 31 1.82 1.88 -38.20
C ALA A 31 1.83 3.42 -38.31
N SER A 32 1.37 3.96 -39.46
CA SER A 32 1.27 5.41 -39.71
C SER A 32 -0.04 6.04 -39.22
N ALA A 33 -1.03 5.23 -38.81
CA ALA A 33 -2.26 5.72 -38.19
C ALA A 33 -1.95 6.26 -36.80
N THR A 34 -1.53 7.52 -36.75
CA THR A 34 -1.32 8.26 -35.50
C THR A 34 -2.58 8.15 -34.63
N PRO A 35 -2.48 7.61 -33.40
CA PRO A 35 -3.64 7.43 -32.53
C PRO A 35 -4.30 8.78 -32.29
N ARG A 36 -5.65 8.82 -32.40
CA ARG A 36 -6.44 10.04 -32.20
C ARG A 36 -6.03 10.71 -30.89
N CYS A 37 -5.70 12.00 -30.98
CA CYS A 37 -5.10 12.84 -29.93
C CYS A 37 -5.96 13.04 -28.65
N GLY A 38 -7.08 12.34 -28.50
CA GLY A 38 -7.97 12.41 -27.33
C GLY A 38 -7.51 11.53 -26.16
N ASP A 39 -7.03 10.32 -26.45
CA ASP A 39 -6.73 9.28 -25.44
C ASP A 39 -5.49 9.62 -24.58
N GLN A 40 -4.61 10.53 -25.03
CA GLN A 40 -3.37 10.85 -24.32
C GLN A 40 -3.59 11.64 -23.02
N GLY A 41 -4.65 12.44 -22.91
CA GLY A 41 -4.78 13.41 -21.82
C GLY A 41 -4.82 12.80 -20.41
N GLN A 42 -5.52 11.67 -20.24
CA GLN A 42 -5.72 11.07 -18.92
C GLN A 42 -4.54 10.21 -18.45
N GLU A 43 -3.84 9.56 -19.37
CA GLU A 43 -2.61 8.83 -19.08
C GLU A 43 -1.50 9.79 -18.60
N LEU A 44 -1.42 10.96 -19.23
CA LEU A 44 -0.49 12.03 -18.84
C LEU A 44 -0.78 12.51 -17.41
N TRP A 45 -2.06 12.70 -17.03
CA TRP A 45 -2.39 13.21 -15.70
C TRP A 45 -1.98 12.27 -14.55
N THR A 46 -2.17 10.95 -14.70
CA THR A 46 -1.74 9.98 -13.67
C THR A 46 -0.22 9.97 -13.52
N ARG A 47 0.50 10.00 -14.65
CA ARG A 47 1.95 10.12 -14.67
C ARG A 47 2.41 11.42 -14.02
N ASP A 48 1.76 12.53 -14.33
CA ASP A 48 2.11 13.85 -13.81
C ASP A 48 1.88 13.92 -12.29
N LEU A 49 0.81 13.32 -11.74
CA LEU A 49 0.65 13.20 -10.29
C LEU A 49 1.77 12.34 -9.67
N CYS A 50 2.13 11.23 -10.30
CA CYS A 50 3.23 10.40 -9.82
C CYS A 50 4.55 11.20 -9.79
N ILE A 51 4.81 12.03 -10.80
CA ILE A 51 5.96 12.94 -10.85
C ILE A 51 5.89 13.96 -9.72
N VAL A 52 4.72 14.57 -9.46
CA VAL A 52 4.53 15.48 -8.31
C VAL A 52 4.84 14.75 -7.00
N GLY A 53 4.30 13.54 -6.81
CA GLY A 53 4.58 12.72 -5.63
C GLY A 53 6.07 12.37 -5.48
N LEU A 54 6.77 12.13 -6.59
CA LEU A 54 8.22 11.90 -6.61
C LEU A 54 9.00 13.15 -6.21
N ILE A 55 8.62 14.33 -6.72
CA ILE A 55 9.23 15.62 -6.34
C ILE A 55 9.01 15.89 -4.85
N LEU A 56 7.78 15.67 -4.36
CA LEU A 56 7.45 15.79 -2.94
C LEU A 56 8.26 14.80 -2.09
N GLY A 57 8.43 13.56 -2.55
CA GLY A 57 9.26 12.54 -1.92
C GLY A 57 10.71 12.97 -1.75
N TRP A 58 11.33 13.49 -2.82
CA TRP A 58 12.68 14.05 -2.78
C TRP A 58 12.78 15.26 -1.85
N GLY A 59 11.85 16.22 -1.95
CA GLY A 59 11.83 17.41 -1.11
C GLY A 59 11.70 17.08 0.38
N ALA A 60 10.75 16.20 0.73
CA ALA A 60 10.55 15.73 2.10
C ALA A 60 11.75 14.93 2.62
N ALA A 61 12.35 14.08 1.78
CA ALA A 61 13.55 13.32 2.13
C ALA A 61 14.71 14.24 2.52
N LEU A 62 15.02 15.22 1.67
CA LEU A 62 16.10 16.18 1.89
C LEU A 62 15.82 17.05 3.12
N ALA A 63 14.59 17.57 3.27
CA ALA A 63 14.21 18.38 4.42
C ALA A 63 14.36 17.60 5.74
N ALA A 64 13.86 16.36 5.79
CA ALA A 64 13.95 15.51 6.98
C ALA A 64 15.41 15.10 7.29
N LEU A 65 16.22 14.78 6.27
CA LEU A 65 17.64 14.49 6.47
C LEU A 65 18.39 15.71 6.99
N SER A 66 18.25 16.87 6.36
CA SER A 66 18.95 18.09 6.76
C SER A 66 18.57 18.53 8.17
N THR A 67 17.27 18.48 8.52
CA THR A 67 16.79 18.83 9.88
C THR A 67 17.22 17.80 10.92
N GLY A 68 17.22 16.51 10.59
CA GLY A 68 17.72 15.44 11.46
C GLY A 68 19.22 15.56 11.74
N ILE A 69 20.03 15.74 10.69
CA ILE A 69 21.49 15.98 10.81
C ILE A 69 21.75 17.23 11.63
N TYR A 70 21.08 18.33 11.32
CA TYR A 70 21.23 19.58 12.05
C TYR A 70 20.92 19.39 13.54
N THR A 71 19.83 18.71 13.87
CA THR A 71 19.40 18.45 15.26
C THR A 71 20.44 17.65 16.04
N ILE A 72 21.02 16.62 15.43
CA ILE A 72 22.08 15.80 16.05
C ILE A 72 23.39 16.60 16.16
N ALA A 73 23.81 17.26 15.08
CA ALA A 73 25.09 17.96 15.00
C ALA A 73 25.15 19.21 15.89
N SER A 74 24.02 19.87 16.14
CA SER A 74 23.95 21.03 17.03
C SER A 74 24.02 20.65 18.52
N GLY A 75 24.04 19.36 18.85
CA GLY A 75 24.29 18.88 20.19
C GLY A 75 23.17 19.22 21.19
N PRO A 76 23.48 19.18 22.49
CA PRO A 76 22.49 19.45 23.54
C PRO A 76 22.06 20.92 23.53
N THR A 77 20.75 21.19 23.52
CA THR A 77 20.19 22.55 23.65
C THR A 77 19.91 22.90 25.11
N GLU A 78 19.88 24.18 25.42
CA GLU A 78 19.37 24.64 26.72
C GLU A 78 17.90 24.23 26.90
N THR A 79 17.54 23.84 28.12
CA THR A 79 16.16 23.51 28.48
C THR A 79 15.27 24.75 28.29
N PRO A 80 14.21 24.69 27.46
CA PRO A 80 13.36 25.85 27.23
C PRO A 80 12.69 26.35 28.52
N SER A 81 12.48 27.66 28.61
CA SER A 81 11.94 28.31 29.82
C SER A 81 10.59 27.76 30.28
N PHE A 82 9.75 27.26 29.36
CA PHE A 82 8.46 26.67 29.73
C PHE A 82 8.57 25.27 30.38
N LEU A 83 9.77 24.67 30.37
CA LEU A 83 10.13 23.43 31.05
C LEU A 83 11.03 23.64 32.26
N ALA A 84 11.63 24.82 32.44
CA ALA A 84 12.48 25.11 33.59
C ALA A 84 11.68 24.97 34.91
N ASP A 85 12.27 24.30 35.90
CA ASP A 85 11.66 23.97 37.20
C ASP A 85 10.30 23.29 37.10
N ARG A 86 10.17 22.37 36.14
CA ARG A 86 8.92 21.66 35.87
C ARG A 86 9.14 20.17 35.66
N VAL A 87 8.13 19.38 35.97
CA VAL A 87 8.05 17.99 35.55
C VAL A 87 7.15 17.91 34.34
N ALA A 88 7.66 17.32 33.26
CA ALA A 88 6.88 17.08 32.07
C ALA A 88 6.92 15.61 31.64
N PHE A 89 5.83 15.16 31.04
CA PHE A 89 5.83 13.95 30.24
C PHE A 89 6.39 14.28 28.87
N VAL A 90 7.49 13.63 28.50
CA VAL A 90 8.02 13.60 27.13
C VAL A 90 7.69 12.25 26.54
N GLY A 91 6.68 12.23 25.68
CA GLY A 91 5.95 11.04 25.27
C GLY A 91 5.52 10.25 26.51
N PRO A 92 5.88 8.96 26.62
CA PRO A 92 5.42 8.15 27.73
C PRO A 92 6.36 8.20 28.97
N THR A 93 7.35 9.11 29.02
CA THR A 93 8.31 9.21 30.14
C THR A 93 8.17 10.53 30.90
N SER A 94 8.08 10.47 32.23
CA SER A 94 8.22 11.65 33.09
C SER A 94 9.69 12.07 33.22
N VAL A 95 9.98 13.34 32.97
CA VAL A 95 11.29 13.96 33.15
C VAL A 95 11.13 15.18 34.05
N ALA A 96 11.95 15.28 35.08
CA ALA A 96 12.06 16.47 35.91
C ALA A 96 13.16 17.36 35.32
N PHE A 97 12.80 18.59 34.98
CA PHE A 97 13.69 19.60 34.45
C PHE A 97 13.94 20.63 35.56
N THR A 98 15.20 20.79 35.92
CA THR A 98 15.68 21.78 36.91
C THR A 98 16.12 23.06 36.19
N ALA A 99 15.95 24.24 36.79
CA ALA A 99 16.42 25.50 36.21
C ALA A 99 17.95 25.66 36.21
N THR A 100 18.68 24.72 36.79
CA THR A 100 20.10 24.53 36.47
C THR A 100 20.24 24.37 34.95
N LYS A 101 21.35 24.83 34.37
CA LYS A 101 21.63 24.76 32.92
C LYS A 101 21.84 23.32 32.42
N ASP A 102 21.00 22.40 32.85
CA ASP A 102 21.01 21.04 32.36
C ASP A 102 20.52 21.08 30.91
N PRO A 103 21.30 20.47 30.00
CA PRO A 103 20.87 20.41 28.63
C PRO A 103 19.58 19.61 28.52
N TYR A 104 18.71 20.06 27.63
CA TYR A 104 17.59 19.26 27.16
C TYR A 104 18.10 17.95 26.54
N ILE A 105 17.18 17.01 26.32
CA ILE A 105 17.46 15.67 25.78
C ILE A 105 18.36 15.81 24.53
N ILE A 106 19.49 15.09 24.55
CA ILE A 106 20.47 15.08 23.46
C ILE A 106 19.79 14.57 22.19
N ASP A 107 20.12 15.17 21.04
CA ASP A 107 19.53 14.85 19.72
C ASP A 107 18.04 15.20 19.57
N HIS A 108 17.47 15.99 20.49
CA HIS A 108 16.07 16.38 20.48
C HIS A 108 15.87 17.90 20.49
N ARG A 109 14.74 18.37 19.93
CA ARG A 109 14.32 19.79 19.93
C ARG A 109 12.86 19.89 20.31
N VAL A 110 12.56 20.66 21.36
CA VAL A 110 11.18 20.85 21.81
C VAL A 110 10.68 22.26 21.49
N TYR A 111 9.47 22.32 20.95
CA TYR A 111 8.77 23.56 20.63
C TYR A 111 7.47 23.62 21.39
N ARG A 112 7.15 24.80 21.91
CA ARG A 112 5.87 25.04 22.59
C ARG A 112 4.75 25.16 21.57
N VAL A 113 3.65 24.46 21.81
CA VAL A 113 2.47 24.42 20.92
C VAL A 113 1.18 24.36 21.74
N SER A 114 0.02 24.48 21.07
CA SER A 114 -1.26 24.18 21.71
C SER A 114 -1.48 22.66 21.83
N GLU A 115 -2.38 22.25 22.72
CA GLU A 115 -2.77 20.83 22.87
C GLU A 115 -3.26 20.22 21.56
N ALA A 116 -4.12 20.95 20.83
CA ALA A 116 -4.63 20.50 19.54
C ALA A 116 -3.49 20.30 18.52
N ALA A 117 -2.53 21.24 18.46
CA ALA A 117 -1.39 21.14 17.54
C ALA A 117 -0.48 19.95 17.88
N MET A 118 -0.26 19.66 19.16
CA MET A 118 0.51 18.50 19.63
C MET A 118 -0.05 17.17 19.11
N VAL A 119 -1.36 17.05 18.94
CA VAL A 119 -2.03 15.85 18.42
C VAL A 119 -2.13 15.86 16.89
N ILE A 120 -2.47 17.02 16.29
CA ILE A 120 -2.73 17.16 14.86
C ILE A 120 -1.44 17.07 14.03
N ILE A 121 -0.32 17.64 14.50
CA ILE A 121 0.94 17.65 13.73
C ILE A 121 1.43 16.21 13.41
N PRO A 122 1.57 15.30 14.38
CA PRO A 122 1.97 13.91 14.08
C PRO A 122 1.01 13.18 13.14
N LEU A 123 -0.30 13.44 13.27
CA LEU A 123 -1.31 12.86 12.39
C LEU A 123 -1.17 13.39 10.95
N LEU A 124 -1.00 14.70 10.77
CA LEU A 124 -0.78 15.31 9.45
C LEU A 124 0.51 14.81 8.80
N LEU A 125 1.58 14.62 9.58
CA LEU A 125 2.81 14.01 9.09
C LEU A 125 2.58 12.58 8.58
N GLN A 126 1.77 11.78 9.29
CA GLN A 126 1.39 10.44 8.82
C GLN A 126 0.51 10.45 7.58
N VAL A 127 -0.45 11.40 7.47
CA VAL A 127 -1.25 11.58 6.25
C VAL A 127 -0.36 11.94 5.07
N ALA A 128 0.54 12.91 5.25
CA ALA A 128 1.48 13.34 4.22
C ALA A 128 2.41 12.20 3.79
N LEU A 129 2.96 11.44 4.73
CA LEU A 129 3.76 10.25 4.43
C LEU A 129 2.95 9.22 3.65
N THR A 130 1.73 8.91 4.10
CA THR A 130 0.86 7.92 3.42
C THR A 130 0.60 8.33 1.97
N PHE A 131 0.32 9.61 1.73
CA PHE A 131 0.10 10.15 0.38
C PHE A 131 1.35 10.06 -0.50
N VAL A 132 2.50 10.52 0.00
CA VAL A 132 3.77 10.47 -0.74
C VAL A 132 4.15 9.02 -1.06
N SER A 133 4.08 8.13 -0.07
CA SER A 133 4.34 6.70 -0.28
C SER A 133 3.39 6.08 -1.30
N ALA A 134 2.10 6.41 -1.30
CA ALA A 134 1.16 5.90 -2.31
C ALA A 134 1.52 6.32 -3.74
N CYS A 135 2.00 7.55 -3.94
CA CYS A 135 2.48 8.00 -5.25
C CYS A 135 3.75 7.26 -5.70
N LEU A 136 4.71 7.06 -4.79
CA LEU A 136 5.94 6.31 -5.07
C LEU A 136 5.64 4.83 -5.36
N ASP A 137 4.79 4.21 -4.55
CA ASP A 137 4.32 2.83 -4.75
C ASP A 137 3.60 2.66 -6.09
N SER A 138 2.84 3.67 -6.54
CA SER A 138 2.18 3.67 -7.86
C SER A 138 3.20 3.61 -9.01
N ILE A 139 4.30 4.37 -8.94
CA ILE A 139 5.39 4.33 -9.92
C ILE A 139 6.02 2.93 -9.93
N HIS A 140 6.42 2.46 -8.76
CA HIS A 140 7.09 1.18 -8.62
C HIS A 140 6.21 0.02 -9.10
N SER A 141 4.95 -0.04 -8.64
CA SER A 141 3.98 -1.08 -9.02
C SER A 141 3.68 -1.05 -10.53
N THR A 142 3.50 0.12 -11.13
CA THR A 142 3.22 0.25 -12.57
C THR A 142 4.39 -0.26 -13.40
N THR A 143 5.62 0.16 -13.08
CA THR A 143 6.81 -0.30 -13.81
C THR A 143 7.08 -1.79 -13.60
N LEU A 144 6.90 -2.31 -12.38
CA LEU A 144 7.01 -3.73 -12.07
C LEU A 144 5.99 -4.57 -12.84
N ARG A 145 4.73 -4.11 -12.92
CA ARG A 145 3.67 -4.77 -13.70
C ARG A 145 4.09 -4.96 -15.14
N TRP A 146 4.57 -3.90 -15.80
CA TRP A 146 5.02 -3.96 -17.19
C TRP A 146 6.29 -4.80 -17.39
N ALA A 147 7.21 -4.78 -16.42
CA ALA A 147 8.37 -5.66 -16.44
C ALA A 147 7.96 -7.14 -16.35
N LEU A 148 7.01 -7.48 -15.47
CA LEU A 148 6.55 -8.86 -15.29
C LEU A 148 5.66 -9.37 -16.44
N LEU A 149 4.87 -8.48 -17.04
CA LEU A 149 4.08 -8.80 -18.24
C LEU A 149 4.99 -9.18 -19.40
N ARG A 150 6.05 -8.41 -19.65
CA ARG A 150 7.07 -8.72 -20.67
C ARG A 150 7.84 -10.00 -20.41
N GLU A 151 8.05 -10.34 -19.14
CA GLU A 151 8.64 -11.62 -18.75
C GLU A 151 7.66 -12.80 -18.84
N GLY A 152 6.38 -12.56 -19.12
CA GLY A 152 5.35 -13.61 -19.12
C GLY A 152 5.13 -14.23 -17.73
N ARG A 153 5.45 -13.51 -16.65
CA ARG A 153 5.42 -14.06 -15.28
C ARG A 153 4.21 -13.65 -14.47
N SER A 154 3.58 -12.53 -14.78
CA SER A 154 2.34 -12.08 -14.15
C SER A 154 1.37 -11.59 -15.22
N PHE A 155 0.12 -12.02 -15.12
CA PHE A 155 -0.96 -11.61 -16.02
C PHE A 155 -2.07 -10.87 -15.29
N HIS A 156 -1.87 -10.50 -14.03
CA HIS A 156 -2.84 -9.70 -13.28
C HIS A 156 -2.44 -8.23 -13.33
N ASN A 157 -3.42 -7.36 -13.52
CA ASN A 157 -3.26 -5.91 -13.47
C ASN A 157 -2.76 -5.47 -12.08
N THR A 158 -3.33 -6.03 -11.01
CA THR A 158 -2.81 -5.88 -9.65
C THR A 158 -1.91 -7.07 -9.30
N ASN A 159 -0.63 -6.83 -9.03
CA ASN A 159 0.33 -7.88 -8.74
C ASN A 159 0.28 -8.32 -7.27
N LEU A 160 -0.14 -9.57 -7.02
CA LEU A 160 -0.29 -10.13 -5.67
C LEU A 160 0.94 -10.84 -5.12
N ARG A 161 2.00 -10.95 -5.92
CA ARG A 161 3.16 -11.72 -5.49
C ARG A 161 4.01 -10.87 -4.55
N LEU A 162 3.85 -11.19 -3.27
CA LEU A 162 4.52 -10.62 -2.10
C LEU A 162 6.01 -10.29 -2.23
N LEU A 163 6.75 -11.07 -3.03
CA LEU A 163 8.17 -10.87 -3.30
C LEU A 163 8.49 -11.15 -4.76
N THR A 164 7.61 -10.75 -5.70
CA THR A 164 8.03 -10.75 -7.10
C THR A 164 9.07 -9.70 -7.35
N ALA A 165 10.01 -10.09 -8.21
CA ALA A 165 10.97 -9.21 -8.81
C ALA A 165 11.06 -9.54 -10.29
N SER A 166 11.30 -8.54 -11.11
CA SER A 166 11.71 -8.69 -12.50
C SER A 166 13.13 -9.25 -12.54
N ARG A 167 13.38 -10.18 -13.47
CA ARG A 167 14.74 -10.66 -13.79
C ARG A 167 15.44 -9.74 -14.78
N SER A 168 14.66 -9.05 -15.61
CA SER A 168 15.14 -8.21 -16.69
C SER A 168 15.35 -6.76 -16.26
N SER A 169 14.62 -6.26 -15.26
CA SER A 169 14.71 -4.89 -14.75
C SER A 169 15.42 -4.83 -13.40
N GLY A 170 16.56 -4.13 -13.37
CA GLY A 170 17.31 -3.85 -12.14
C GLY A 170 16.51 -3.10 -11.06
N PRO A 171 15.86 -1.96 -11.35
CA PRO A 171 15.08 -1.22 -10.35
C PRO A 171 13.86 -2.00 -9.82
N ASN A 172 13.37 -2.98 -10.58
CA ASN A 172 12.29 -3.88 -10.19
C ASN A 172 12.80 -5.27 -9.76
N GLY A 173 14.11 -5.39 -9.53
CA GLY A 173 14.79 -6.60 -9.08
C GLY A 173 14.62 -6.84 -7.57
N TRP A 174 14.93 -8.06 -7.12
CA TRP A 174 14.70 -8.44 -5.72
C TRP A 174 15.45 -7.56 -4.71
N PRO A 175 16.74 -7.17 -4.94
CA PRO A 175 17.44 -6.28 -4.03
C PRO A 175 16.80 -4.88 -3.95
N ALA A 176 16.35 -4.33 -5.08
CA ALA A 176 15.68 -3.03 -5.12
C ALA A 176 14.32 -3.09 -4.42
N ASN A 177 13.54 -4.15 -4.62
CA ASN A 177 12.24 -4.32 -3.95
C ASN A 177 12.41 -4.49 -2.43
N LEU A 178 13.47 -5.19 -2.00
CA LEU A 178 13.82 -5.31 -0.58
C LEU A 178 14.25 -3.96 0.01
N ALA A 179 15.11 -3.21 -0.71
CA ALA A 179 15.55 -1.88 -0.29
C ALA A 179 14.38 -0.89 -0.21
N SER A 180 13.48 -0.93 -1.20
CA SER A 180 12.21 -0.20 -1.20
C SER A 180 11.39 -0.57 0.04
N SER A 181 11.09 -1.86 0.25
CA SER A 181 10.34 -2.32 1.42
C SER A 181 10.96 -1.86 2.75
N PHE A 182 12.29 -1.92 2.87
CA PHE A 182 13.01 -1.40 4.02
C PHE A 182 12.86 0.12 4.16
N GLY A 183 13.01 0.87 3.06
CA GLY A 183 12.81 2.32 3.04
C GLY A 183 11.39 2.73 3.46
N LEU A 184 10.37 1.97 3.07
CA LEU A 184 8.98 2.19 3.49
C LEU A 184 8.84 2.00 5.00
N VAL A 185 9.32 0.88 5.53
CA VAL A 185 9.29 0.58 6.98
C VAL A 185 10.05 1.65 7.76
N LEU A 186 11.23 2.06 7.29
CA LEU A 186 12.06 3.07 7.92
C LEU A 186 11.37 4.45 7.93
N ALA A 187 10.65 4.80 6.86
CA ALA A 187 9.92 6.06 6.79
C ALA A 187 8.76 6.13 7.79
N TYR A 188 7.96 5.06 7.89
CA TYR A 188 6.86 4.98 8.85
C TYR A 188 7.36 4.87 10.30
N ALA A 189 8.38 4.06 10.56
CA ALA A 189 9.00 3.94 11.89
C ALA A 189 9.61 5.28 12.31
N GLY A 190 10.35 5.93 11.41
CA GLY A 190 10.91 7.27 11.60
C GLY A 190 9.83 8.28 11.96
N THR A 191 8.71 8.28 11.23
CA THR A 191 7.57 9.16 11.52
C THR A 191 6.94 8.92 12.89
N VAL A 192 6.87 7.66 13.32
CA VAL A 192 6.38 7.31 14.66
C VAL A 192 7.30 7.82 15.76
N VAL A 193 8.62 7.74 15.60
CA VAL A 193 9.58 8.15 16.65
C VAL A 193 10.14 9.55 16.48
N MET A 194 9.79 10.28 15.41
CA MET A 194 10.31 11.63 15.19
C MET A 194 9.67 12.65 16.10
N SER A 195 8.44 12.43 16.57
CA SER A 195 7.69 13.42 17.34
C SER A 195 7.09 12.82 18.61
N PHE A 196 7.32 13.47 19.74
CA PHE A 196 6.73 13.10 21.02
C PHE A 196 5.92 14.27 21.59
N SER A 197 4.77 13.97 22.21
CA SER A 197 4.01 14.96 22.96
C SER A 197 4.78 15.37 24.21
N VAL A 198 4.84 16.67 24.50
CA VAL A 198 5.39 17.20 25.75
C VAL A 198 4.30 17.86 26.55
N GLU A 199 4.07 17.40 27.76
CA GLU A 199 3.06 17.97 28.66
C GLU A 199 3.66 18.22 30.05
N VAL A 200 3.68 19.47 30.47
CA VAL A 200 4.03 19.84 31.85
C VAL A 200 2.89 19.43 32.77
N VAL A 201 3.24 18.72 33.84
CA VAL A 201 2.26 18.15 34.80
C VAL A 201 2.49 18.53 36.25
N ALA A 202 3.66 19.06 36.60
CA ALA A 202 3.92 19.58 37.95
C ALA A 202 4.99 20.67 37.94
N LEU A 203 4.99 21.50 38.98
CA LEU A 203 6.13 22.35 39.32
C LEU A 203 7.14 21.54 40.14
N PHE A 204 8.43 21.77 39.86
CA PHE A 204 9.53 21.21 40.62
C PHE A 204 9.93 22.19 41.73
N GLU A 205 9.86 21.75 42.98
CA GLU A 205 10.29 22.54 44.13
C GLU A 205 11.31 21.76 44.95
N LEU A 206 12.44 22.38 45.29
CA LEU A 206 13.33 21.82 46.30
C LEU A 206 12.87 22.28 47.68
N LYS A 207 12.30 21.37 48.47
CA LYS A 207 11.88 21.65 49.84
C LYS A 207 12.90 21.10 50.84
N PRO A 208 13.31 21.87 51.86
CA PRO A 208 14.12 21.34 52.94
C PRO A 208 13.28 20.38 53.77
N LYS A 209 13.74 19.13 53.90
CA LYS A 209 13.16 18.10 54.78
C LYS A 209 14.28 17.45 55.57
N ASP A 210 14.20 17.55 56.90
CA ASP A 210 15.22 17.02 57.83
C ASP A 210 16.64 17.53 57.54
N GLY A 211 16.77 18.81 57.16
CA GLY A 211 18.06 19.44 56.83
C GLY A 211 18.66 19.03 55.48
N LYS A 212 17.95 18.22 54.67
CA LYS A 212 18.33 17.88 53.29
C LYS A 212 17.32 18.46 52.31
N MET A 213 17.78 18.93 51.16
CA MET A 213 16.89 19.36 50.08
C MET A 213 16.30 18.12 49.41
N VAL A 214 14.97 18.00 49.45
CA VAL A 214 14.22 16.91 48.83
C VAL A 214 13.38 17.49 47.69
N SER A 215 13.40 16.82 46.54
CA SER A 215 12.52 17.14 45.41
C SER A 215 11.06 16.93 45.81
N SER A 216 10.28 17.99 45.78
CA SER A 216 8.83 18.01 45.91
C SER A 216 8.22 18.36 44.56
N TYR A 217 7.05 17.79 44.27
CA TYR A 217 6.31 18.03 43.04
C TYR A 217 4.93 18.57 43.38
N ASP A 218 4.59 19.75 42.86
CA ASP A 218 3.26 20.32 43.00
C ASP A 218 2.44 20.05 41.73
N TYR A 219 1.57 19.04 41.80
CA TYR A 219 0.67 18.64 40.71
C TYR A 219 -0.63 19.47 40.67
N ALA A 220 -0.93 20.22 41.74
CA ALA A 220 -2.13 21.04 41.85
C ALA A 220 -1.91 22.47 41.35
N ALA A 221 -0.67 22.85 41.10
CA ALA A 221 -0.29 24.16 40.61
C ALA A 221 -1.01 24.50 39.29
N ASP A 222 -1.45 25.76 39.13
CA ASP A 222 -1.92 26.26 37.85
C ASP A 222 -0.73 26.40 36.89
N LEU A 223 -0.61 25.45 35.97
CA LEU A 223 0.47 25.39 34.98
C LEU A 223 0.27 26.39 33.82
N GLY A 224 -0.87 27.07 33.80
CA GLY A 224 -1.27 28.02 32.77
C GLY A 224 -1.56 27.36 31.41
N PRO A 225 -1.99 28.16 30.42
CA PRO A 225 -2.36 27.69 29.07
C PRO A 225 -1.15 27.25 28.21
N HIS A 226 0.01 27.11 28.82
CA HIS A 226 1.32 27.07 28.16
C HIS A 226 2.14 25.85 28.56
N ARG A 227 1.44 24.78 28.91
CA ARG A 227 2.03 23.51 29.39
C ARG A 227 2.35 22.49 28.30
N PHE A 228 1.94 22.74 27.06
CA PHE A 228 2.09 21.78 25.97
C PHE A 228 3.24 22.13 25.02
N GLY A 229 3.90 21.09 24.52
CA GLY A 229 4.97 21.17 23.55
C GLY A 229 4.99 19.93 22.66
N ILE A 230 5.78 20.01 21.59
CA ILE A 230 6.10 18.88 20.73
C ILE A 230 7.62 18.76 20.66
N ASP A 231 8.10 17.57 20.94
CA ASP A 231 9.50 17.21 20.93
C ASP A 231 9.83 16.48 19.64
N PHE A 232 10.90 16.89 18.96
CA PHE A 232 11.36 16.31 17.72
C PHE A 232 12.70 15.60 17.90
N ASN A 233 12.75 14.32 17.56
CA ASN A 233 13.92 13.47 17.60
C ASN A 233 14.66 13.48 16.25
N GLY A 234 15.93 13.90 16.26
CA GLY A 234 16.77 13.96 15.06
C GLY A 234 16.96 12.59 14.39
N TRP A 235 17.00 11.50 15.14
CA TRP A 235 17.12 10.14 14.59
C TRP A 235 15.84 9.68 13.90
N GLY A 236 14.67 10.04 14.43
CA GLY A 236 13.40 9.78 13.76
C GLY A 236 13.29 10.53 12.43
N MET A 237 13.72 11.80 12.39
CA MET A 237 13.81 12.59 11.17
C MET A 237 14.79 11.98 10.15
N LEU A 238 15.96 11.53 10.60
CA LEU A 238 16.91 10.80 9.75
C LEU A 238 16.31 9.51 9.18
N GLY A 239 15.58 8.75 10.00
CA GLY A 239 14.85 7.56 9.56
C GLY A 239 13.83 7.88 8.48
N LEU A 240 12.97 8.87 8.71
CA LEU A 240 12.01 9.35 7.71
C LEU A 240 12.72 9.75 6.42
N GLY A 241 13.72 10.62 6.51
CA GLY A 241 14.42 11.16 5.36
C GLY A 241 15.17 10.10 4.57
N THR A 242 15.84 9.16 5.24
CA THR A 242 16.54 8.03 4.58
C THR A 242 15.56 7.09 3.89
N GLY A 243 14.44 6.78 4.55
CA GLY A 243 13.40 5.91 4.00
C GLY A 243 12.79 6.48 2.71
N LEU A 244 12.41 7.77 2.74
CA LEU A 244 11.90 8.48 1.57
C LEU A 244 12.97 8.66 0.47
N LEU A 245 14.24 8.86 0.84
CA LEU A 245 15.34 8.96 -0.11
C LEU A 245 15.52 7.66 -0.90
N ILE A 246 15.51 6.51 -0.22
CA ILE A 246 15.63 5.19 -0.85
C ILE A 246 14.45 4.98 -1.81
N GLN A 247 13.23 5.22 -1.34
CA GLN A 247 12.00 5.07 -2.12
C GLN A 247 12.01 5.98 -3.37
N SER A 248 12.33 7.26 -3.19
CA SER A 248 12.38 8.23 -4.28
C SER A 248 13.49 7.90 -5.29
N SER A 249 14.65 7.44 -4.82
CA SER A 249 15.76 7.02 -5.70
C SER A 249 15.37 5.82 -6.56
N ILE A 250 14.72 4.80 -5.98
CA ILE A 250 14.25 3.63 -6.72
C ILE A 250 13.16 4.02 -7.71
N CYS A 251 12.23 4.88 -7.32
CA CYS A 251 11.17 5.37 -8.23
C CYS A 251 11.74 6.22 -9.37
N THR A 252 12.72 7.09 -9.10
CA THR A 252 13.47 7.81 -10.14
C THR A 252 14.16 6.82 -11.08
N TRP A 253 14.78 5.76 -10.54
CA TRP A 253 15.40 4.73 -11.38
C TRP A 253 14.39 3.96 -12.23
N CYS A 254 13.21 3.64 -11.69
CA CYS A 254 12.09 3.05 -12.43
C CYS A 254 11.64 3.97 -13.58
N MET A 255 11.47 5.27 -13.31
CA MET A 255 11.09 6.27 -14.30
C MET A 255 12.14 6.41 -15.41
N VAL A 256 13.41 6.58 -15.05
CA VAL A 256 14.47 6.81 -16.03
C VAL A 256 14.70 5.58 -16.89
N ARG A 257 14.76 4.38 -16.29
CA ARG A 257 15.11 3.17 -17.02
C ARG A 257 13.91 2.47 -17.66
N ASP A 258 12.90 2.15 -16.86
CA ASP A 258 11.81 1.32 -17.36
C ASP A 258 10.76 2.11 -18.13
N ALA A 259 10.50 3.36 -17.74
CA ALA A 259 9.54 4.19 -18.46
C ALA A 259 10.11 4.81 -19.75
N LEU A 260 11.35 5.31 -19.74
CA LEU A 260 11.93 5.95 -20.92
C LEU A 260 12.57 4.95 -21.90
N GLU A 261 13.40 4.02 -21.43
CA GLU A 261 14.18 3.16 -22.35
C GLU A 261 13.37 1.97 -22.86
N ARG A 262 12.47 1.46 -22.01
CA ARG A 262 11.80 0.18 -22.21
C ARG A 262 10.33 0.33 -22.54
N GLY A 263 9.75 1.51 -22.35
CA GLY A 263 8.35 1.79 -22.58
C GLY A 263 7.43 1.17 -21.52
N VAL A 264 6.70 2.03 -20.81
CA VAL A 264 5.52 1.66 -20.03
C VAL A 264 4.32 1.74 -20.97
N GLY A 265 3.62 0.63 -21.20
CA GLY A 265 2.54 0.57 -22.20
C GLY A 265 1.35 1.47 -21.87
N THR A 266 1.02 1.61 -20.58
CA THR A 266 0.13 2.65 -20.06
C THR A 266 0.40 2.90 -18.58
N TRP A 267 0.26 4.16 -18.17
CA TRP A 267 0.25 4.59 -16.76
C TRP A 267 -1.12 4.46 -16.12
N ASN A 268 -2.16 4.18 -16.90
CA ASN A 268 -3.47 3.86 -16.35
C ASN A 268 -3.39 2.50 -15.62
N SER A 269 -4.01 2.41 -14.46
CA SER A 269 -4.18 1.13 -13.73
C SER A 269 -5.59 0.58 -13.84
N ASN A 270 -6.41 1.15 -14.72
CA ASN A 270 -7.61 0.49 -15.21
C ASN A 270 -7.20 -0.84 -15.89
N PRO A 271 -7.79 -1.97 -15.49
CA PRO A 271 -7.42 -3.27 -16.04
C PRO A 271 -7.76 -3.39 -17.54
N LEU A 272 -8.80 -2.68 -18.03
CA LEU A 272 -9.16 -2.64 -19.45
C LEU A 272 -8.14 -1.84 -20.27
N ALA A 273 -7.65 -0.70 -19.76
CA ALA A 273 -6.56 0.04 -20.41
C ALA A 273 -5.30 -0.82 -20.53
N THR A 274 -4.97 -1.55 -19.47
CA THR A 274 -3.80 -2.45 -19.47
C THR A 274 -3.98 -3.59 -20.47
N ALA A 275 -5.18 -4.20 -20.52
CA ALA A 275 -5.51 -5.23 -21.50
C ALA A 275 -5.46 -4.70 -22.95
N ARG A 276 -6.03 -3.53 -23.22
CA ARG A 276 -5.98 -2.83 -24.51
C ARG A 276 -4.53 -2.59 -24.95
N ALA A 277 -3.70 -2.08 -24.04
CA ALA A 277 -2.29 -1.84 -24.33
C ALA A 277 -1.51 -3.14 -24.60
N CYS A 278 -1.79 -4.21 -23.84
CA CYS A 278 -1.18 -5.52 -24.10
C CYS A 278 -1.60 -6.13 -25.45
N GLN A 279 -2.86 -5.95 -25.86
CA GLN A 279 -3.35 -6.42 -27.15
C GLN A 279 -2.73 -5.64 -28.30
N ARG A 280 -2.58 -4.31 -28.19
CA ARG A 280 -1.92 -3.46 -29.20
C ARG A 280 -0.45 -3.80 -29.40
N ILE A 281 0.26 -4.16 -28.34
CA ILE A 281 1.67 -4.58 -28.39
C ILE A 281 1.80 -6.06 -28.82
N ASP A 282 0.68 -6.71 -29.12
CA ASP A 282 0.58 -8.10 -29.52
C ASP A 282 1.22 -9.08 -28.51
N MET A 283 1.23 -8.68 -27.23
CA MET A 283 1.99 -9.32 -26.17
C MET A 283 1.54 -10.77 -25.90
N PHE A 284 0.32 -11.12 -26.29
CA PHE A 284 -0.26 -12.43 -26.08
C PHE A 284 -0.39 -13.30 -27.33
N ARG A 285 -0.18 -12.79 -28.56
CA ARG A 285 -0.26 -13.62 -29.77
C ARG A 285 0.90 -14.61 -29.93
N TYR A 286 2.01 -14.43 -29.21
CA TYR A 286 3.16 -15.34 -29.28
C TYR A 286 3.18 -16.43 -28.19
N SER A 287 2.47 -16.25 -27.06
CA SER A 287 2.55 -17.18 -25.91
C SER A 287 1.52 -18.30 -25.94
N HIS A 288 0.47 -18.16 -26.73
CA HIS A 288 -0.36 -19.27 -27.15
C HIS A 288 -0.46 -19.16 -28.65
N ALA A 289 -0.09 -20.23 -29.36
CA ALA A 289 -0.71 -20.53 -30.62
C ALA A 289 -2.18 -20.12 -30.49
N LYS A 290 -2.64 -19.17 -31.31
CA LYS A 290 -4.05 -19.15 -31.70
C LYS A 290 -4.46 -20.62 -31.84
N PRO A 291 -5.64 -21.05 -31.36
CA PRO A 291 -6.23 -22.26 -31.93
C PRO A 291 -5.99 -22.14 -33.42
N ARG A 292 -5.24 -23.10 -33.95
CA ARG A 292 -4.98 -23.18 -35.38
C ARG A 292 -6.31 -22.90 -36.07
N THR A 293 -6.24 -22.15 -37.16
CA THR A 293 -7.33 -22.00 -38.11
C THR A 293 -8.19 -23.28 -38.16
N PRO A 294 -9.52 -23.18 -38.26
CA PRO A 294 -10.50 -24.26 -37.99
C PRO A 294 -10.39 -25.54 -38.84
N GLU A 295 -9.31 -25.73 -39.59
CA GLU A 295 -9.14 -26.85 -40.51
C GLU A 295 -8.56 -28.12 -39.87
N SER A 296 -8.06 -28.10 -38.63
CA SER A 296 -7.62 -29.35 -37.99
C SER A 296 -7.72 -29.36 -36.45
N ASP A 297 -8.94 -29.44 -35.92
CA ASP A 297 -9.33 -30.45 -34.93
C ASP A 297 -10.69 -30.09 -34.31
N SER A 298 -11.59 -31.06 -34.34
CA SER A 298 -13.00 -31.09 -33.94
C SER A 298 -13.41 -30.64 -32.52
N SER A 299 -12.64 -29.82 -31.79
CA SER A 299 -13.08 -29.30 -30.50
C SER A 299 -13.98 -28.08 -30.69
N GLN A 300 -15.30 -28.31 -30.72
CA GLN A 300 -16.31 -27.24 -30.64
C GLN A 300 -15.96 -26.26 -29.50
N PRO A 301 -16.21 -24.95 -29.68
CA PRO A 301 -15.98 -23.98 -28.61
C PRO A 301 -16.76 -24.40 -27.36
N PRO A 302 -16.16 -24.33 -26.17
CA PRO A 302 -16.82 -24.79 -24.95
C PRO A 302 -18.10 -23.98 -24.70
N PHE A 303 -19.25 -24.65 -24.78
CA PHE A 303 -20.54 -24.10 -24.40
C PHE A 303 -20.66 -24.08 -22.87
N ALA A 304 -21.18 -22.99 -22.31
CA ALA A 304 -21.44 -22.90 -20.88
C ALA A 304 -22.75 -22.16 -20.60
N GLU A 305 -23.42 -22.57 -19.54
CA GLU A 305 -24.59 -21.87 -19.01
C GLU A 305 -24.18 -20.66 -18.15
N PRO A 306 -24.90 -19.53 -18.23
CA PRO A 306 -24.67 -18.39 -17.36
C PRO A 306 -24.83 -18.74 -15.88
N ARG A 307 -23.95 -18.20 -15.03
CA ARG A 307 -24.02 -18.42 -13.58
C ARG A 307 -24.53 -17.18 -12.87
N ALA A 308 -25.50 -17.34 -11.98
CA ALA A 308 -26.02 -16.22 -11.17
C ALA A 308 -24.96 -15.60 -10.24
N ARG A 309 -23.94 -16.38 -9.86
CA ARG A 309 -22.79 -15.93 -9.07
C ARG A 309 -21.51 -16.50 -9.65
N GLN A 310 -20.49 -15.65 -9.73
CA GLN A 310 -19.18 -16.06 -10.16
C GLN A 310 -18.30 -16.53 -9.00
N PRO A 311 -17.25 -17.32 -9.29
CA PRO A 311 -16.29 -17.72 -8.28
C PRO A 311 -15.67 -16.51 -7.56
N SER A 312 -15.46 -16.65 -6.26
CA SER A 312 -14.78 -15.65 -5.44
C SER A 312 -13.30 -15.49 -5.83
N MET A 313 -12.70 -14.41 -5.35
CA MET A 313 -11.26 -14.16 -5.46
C MET A 313 -10.44 -15.31 -4.85
N ARG A 314 -10.91 -15.90 -3.74
CA ARG A 314 -10.29 -17.06 -3.06
C ARG A 314 -10.17 -18.30 -3.93
N SER A 315 -11.12 -18.49 -4.85
CA SER A 315 -11.16 -19.63 -5.77
C SER A 315 -10.30 -19.39 -7.01
N LEU A 316 -10.31 -18.18 -7.56
CA LEU A 316 -9.61 -17.88 -8.82
C LEU A 316 -8.15 -17.49 -8.64
N VAL A 317 -7.80 -16.90 -7.49
CA VAL A 317 -6.46 -16.36 -7.27
C VAL A 317 -5.85 -17.00 -6.01
N PRO A 318 -5.11 -18.11 -6.14
CA PRO A 318 -4.63 -18.90 -5.00
C PRO A 318 -3.78 -18.09 -4.00
N ALA A 319 -3.04 -17.09 -4.48
CA ALA A 319 -2.20 -16.22 -3.66
C ALA A 319 -2.99 -15.52 -2.53
N THR A 320 -4.28 -15.25 -2.74
CA THR A 320 -5.13 -14.58 -1.74
C THR A 320 -5.30 -15.38 -0.46
N ARG A 321 -5.21 -16.72 -0.52
CA ARG A 321 -5.23 -17.58 0.68
C ARG A 321 -3.99 -17.34 1.54
N THR A 322 -2.83 -17.25 0.90
CA THR A 322 -1.57 -16.92 1.57
C THR A 322 -1.63 -15.52 2.17
N ILE A 323 -2.19 -14.55 1.44
CA ILE A 323 -2.41 -13.18 1.94
C ILE A 323 -3.29 -13.17 3.20
N ALA A 324 -4.44 -13.86 3.17
CA ALA A 324 -5.31 -13.97 4.33
C ALA A 324 -4.59 -14.57 5.54
N ASN A 325 -3.84 -15.66 5.35
CA ASN A 325 -3.08 -16.30 6.41
C ASN A 325 -2.03 -15.34 7.02
N TRP A 326 -1.37 -14.52 6.21
CA TRP A 326 -0.43 -13.51 6.70
C TRP A 326 -1.14 -12.45 7.54
N ILE A 327 -2.25 -11.89 7.07
CA ILE A 327 -3.02 -10.87 7.80
C ILE A 327 -3.48 -11.41 9.16
N TRP A 328 -4.07 -12.62 9.19
CA TRP A 328 -4.47 -13.27 10.44
C TRP A 328 -3.29 -13.65 11.33
N GLY A 329 -2.15 -14.02 10.74
CA GLY A 329 -0.90 -14.25 11.46
C GLY A 329 -0.42 -12.99 12.20
N VAL A 330 -0.49 -11.83 11.55
CA VAL A 330 -0.16 -10.54 12.18
C VAL A 330 -1.14 -10.22 13.31
N VAL A 331 -2.46 -10.42 13.12
CA VAL A 331 -3.46 -10.28 14.19
C VAL A 331 -3.10 -11.16 15.39
N ALA A 332 -2.74 -12.43 15.16
CA ALA A 332 -2.37 -13.36 16.23
C ALA A 332 -1.10 -12.93 16.97
N ILE A 333 -0.03 -12.54 16.25
CA ILE A 333 1.23 -12.07 16.85
C ILE A 333 0.97 -10.87 17.77
N TYR A 334 0.16 -9.91 17.32
CA TYR A 334 -0.15 -8.73 18.12
C TYR A 334 -1.16 -8.98 19.23
N GLY A 335 -2.07 -9.93 19.05
CA GLY A 335 -2.92 -10.44 20.12
C GLY A 335 -2.09 -11.03 21.26
N ILE A 336 -1.08 -11.83 20.92
CA ILE A 336 -0.13 -12.39 21.89
C ILE A 336 0.67 -11.26 22.55
N LEU A 337 1.19 -10.30 21.79
CA LEU A 337 1.93 -9.17 22.36
C LEU A 337 1.09 -8.35 23.33
N ALA A 338 -0.14 -7.98 22.96
CA ALA A 338 -1.05 -7.24 23.83
C ALA A 338 -1.38 -8.02 25.11
N LEU A 339 -1.59 -9.33 25.00
CA LEU A 339 -1.81 -10.21 26.15
C LEU A 339 -0.58 -10.28 27.07
N VAL A 340 0.62 -10.42 26.51
CA VAL A 340 1.87 -10.43 27.28
C VAL A 340 2.05 -9.09 28.00
N VAL A 341 1.81 -7.97 27.33
CA VAL A 341 1.89 -6.62 27.94
C VAL A 341 0.89 -6.50 29.08
N LEU A 342 -0.34 -6.98 28.91
CA LEU A 342 -1.35 -7.00 29.97
C LEU A 342 -0.91 -7.83 31.17
N LEU A 343 -0.50 -9.09 30.96
CA LEU A 343 -0.11 -10.01 32.03
C LEU A 343 1.12 -9.50 32.80
N LEU A 344 2.12 -8.99 32.09
CA LEU A 344 3.31 -8.38 32.72
C LEU A 344 2.95 -7.08 33.44
N GLY A 345 2.05 -6.26 32.87
CA GLY A 345 1.57 -5.02 33.48
C GLY A 345 0.81 -5.26 34.78
N VAL A 346 0.05 -6.36 34.86
CA VAL A 346 -0.60 -6.82 36.10
C VAL A 346 0.43 -7.35 37.10
N LYS A 347 1.42 -8.15 36.64
CA LYS A 347 2.37 -8.85 37.52
C LYS A 347 3.45 -7.95 38.15
N ILE A 348 3.97 -6.96 37.43
CA ILE A 348 5.10 -6.11 37.89
C ILE A 348 4.64 -5.05 38.93
N GLN A 349 3.33 -4.98 39.26
CA GLN A 349 2.61 -4.09 40.19
C GLN A 349 2.28 -2.66 39.70
N ASN A 350 1.03 -2.23 40.00
CA ASN A 350 0.46 -0.87 39.98
C ASN A 350 0.49 -0.04 38.66
N SER A 351 0.68 -0.63 37.48
CA SER A 351 0.56 0.11 36.21
C SER A 351 -0.74 -0.20 35.43
N ALA A 352 -1.45 -1.27 35.81
CA ALA A 352 -2.61 -1.80 35.09
C ALA A 352 -3.93 -1.67 35.85
N SER A 353 -3.99 -0.94 36.97
CA SER A 353 -5.25 -0.58 37.62
C SER A 353 -5.55 0.90 37.43
N ILE A 354 -6.82 1.22 37.20
CA ILE A 354 -7.32 2.60 37.12
C ILE A 354 -6.94 3.36 38.40
N ASP A 355 -6.96 2.69 39.56
CA ASP A 355 -6.57 3.27 40.85
C ASP A 355 -5.09 3.63 40.92
N ALA A 356 -4.21 2.89 40.27
CA ALA A 356 -2.80 3.17 40.32
C ALA A 356 -2.38 4.23 39.28
N VAL A 357 -3.08 4.30 38.15
CA VAL A 357 -3.06 5.47 37.27
C VAL A 357 -3.58 6.68 38.06
N HIS A 358 -4.80 6.64 38.61
CA HIS A 358 -5.33 7.73 39.45
C HIS A 358 -4.42 8.07 40.62
N LYS A 359 -3.79 7.11 41.30
CA LYS A 359 -2.88 7.37 42.42
C LYS A 359 -1.56 8.03 41.98
N LYS A 360 -1.11 7.77 40.76
CA LYS A 360 0.10 8.36 40.16
C LYS A 360 -0.17 9.72 39.52
N PHE A 361 -1.40 9.93 39.05
CA PHE A 361 -1.87 11.14 38.39
C PHE A 361 -3.01 11.81 39.18
N ARG A 362 -2.93 11.82 40.53
CA ARG A 362 -4.02 12.17 41.49
C ARG A 362 -4.81 13.45 41.21
N GLU A 363 -4.31 14.32 40.34
CA GLU A 363 -4.84 15.66 40.09
C GLU A 363 -4.95 15.99 38.59
N VAL A 364 -4.78 15.02 37.67
CA VAL A 364 -4.94 15.25 36.22
C VAL A 364 -6.22 14.56 35.70
N PRO A 365 -7.35 15.27 35.59
CA PRO A 365 -8.61 14.68 35.14
C PRO A 365 -8.64 14.60 33.62
N GLY A 366 -8.56 13.40 33.06
CA GLY A 366 -8.78 13.20 31.63
C GLY A 366 -8.68 11.75 31.16
N PHE A 367 -9.69 11.30 30.42
CA PHE A 367 -9.64 10.04 29.66
C PHE A 367 -8.39 9.88 28.76
N PRO A 368 -7.87 10.94 28.10
CA PRO A 368 -6.69 10.82 27.22
C PRO A 368 -5.44 10.27 27.94
N GLU A 369 -5.23 10.67 29.19
CA GLU A 369 -4.06 10.26 29.97
C GLU A 369 -4.18 8.81 30.43
N VAL A 370 -5.36 8.40 30.90
CA VAL A 370 -5.60 6.99 31.23
C VAL A 370 -5.40 6.10 30.01
N TRP A 371 -5.88 6.51 28.83
CA TRP A 371 -5.70 5.75 27.60
C TRP A 371 -4.22 5.58 27.22
N ARG A 372 -3.39 6.61 27.38
CA ARG A 372 -1.95 6.57 27.02
C ARG A 372 -1.10 5.73 27.97
N TYR A 373 -1.38 5.78 29.27
CA TYR A 373 -0.47 5.24 30.29
C TYR A 373 -0.93 3.92 30.93
N PHE A 374 -2.14 3.46 30.64
CA PHE A 374 -2.64 2.23 31.23
C PHE A 374 -1.87 0.99 30.76
N GLY A 375 -1.48 0.14 31.72
CA GLY A 375 -0.73 -1.08 31.47
C GLY A 375 0.68 -0.82 30.94
N GLN A 376 1.24 0.36 31.19
CA GLN A 376 2.53 0.75 30.63
C GLN A 376 3.69 -0.10 31.20
N LEU A 377 4.47 -0.68 30.29
CA LEU A 377 5.73 -1.36 30.56
C LEU A 377 6.88 -0.52 30.04
N LYS A 378 7.93 -0.39 30.86
CA LYS A 378 9.13 0.36 30.50
C LYS A 378 10.37 -0.50 30.74
N TYR A 379 11.11 -0.76 29.68
CA TYR A 379 12.35 -1.53 29.73
C TYR A 379 13.53 -0.70 29.22
N LYS A 380 14.54 -0.48 30.07
CA LYS A 380 15.76 0.27 29.71
C LYS A 380 16.80 -0.68 29.12
N TYR A 381 16.85 -0.81 27.80
CA TYR A 381 17.85 -1.64 27.14
C TYR A 381 19.22 -0.94 27.02
N ALA A 382 19.28 0.38 27.22
CA ALA A 382 20.54 1.14 27.29
C ALA A 382 21.49 0.66 28.41
N ARG A 383 21.03 -0.15 29.37
CA ARG A 383 21.90 -0.72 30.41
C ARG A 383 22.94 -1.70 29.87
N VAL A 384 22.66 -2.31 28.71
CA VAL A 384 23.56 -3.27 28.06
C VAL A 384 24.64 -2.56 27.21
N TRP A 385 24.43 -1.30 26.82
CA TRP A 385 25.28 -0.61 25.85
C TRP A 385 25.52 0.87 26.20
N LYS A 386 26.78 1.28 26.37
CA LYS A 386 27.17 2.69 26.56
C LYS A 386 27.10 3.44 25.20
N GLY A 387 26.51 4.65 25.16
CA GLY A 387 26.50 5.55 23.98
C GLY A 387 25.10 6.02 23.52
N HIS A 388 25.02 6.73 22.38
CA HIS A 388 23.75 7.13 21.75
C HIS A 388 22.93 5.88 21.39
N THR A 389 21.75 5.73 21.99
CA THR A 389 20.89 4.53 21.84
C THR A 389 19.69 4.76 20.91
N GLU A 390 19.42 6.01 20.52
CA GLU A 390 18.21 6.38 19.78
C GLU A 390 18.12 5.76 18.37
N TRP A 391 19.23 5.70 17.63
CA TRP A 391 19.25 5.02 16.33
C TRP A 391 18.92 3.51 16.44
N ARG A 392 19.22 2.88 17.57
CA ARG A 392 18.84 1.48 17.84
C ARG A 392 17.36 1.37 18.12
N GLY A 393 16.82 2.33 18.87
CA GLY A 393 15.39 2.47 19.09
C GLY A 393 14.63 2.51 17.77
N LEU A 394 15.10 3.31 16.81
CA LEU A 394 14.55 3.36 15.45
C LEU A 394 14.56 1.99 14.75
N LEU A 395 15.65 1.22 14.83
CA LEU A 395 15.72 -0.12 14.22
C LEU A 395 14.75 -1.11 14.89
N ILE A 396 14.62 -1.06 16.21
CA ILE A 396 13.64 -1.89 16.94
C ILE A 396 12.22 -1.46 16.55
N GLN A 397 11.97 -0.16 16.40
CA GLN A 397 10.69 0.36 15.93
C GLN A 397 10.37 -0.15 14.52
N CYS A 398 11.35 -0.15 13.61
CA CYS A 398 11.21 -0.72 12.26
C CYS A 398 10.77 -2.17 12.32
N LEU A 399 11.47 -2.99 13.11
CA LEU A 399 11.14 -4.39 13.29
C LEU A 399 9.72 -4.55 13.83
N ALA A 400 9.37 -3.78 14.87
CA ALA A 400 8.05 -3.84 15.47
C ALA A 400 6.96 -3.47 14.47
N ILE A 401 7.03 -2.30 13.81
CA ILE A 401 5.95 -1.83 12.92
C ILE A 401 5.82 -2.62 11.61
N SER A 402 6.89 -3.28 11.16
CA SER A 402 6.96 -3.94 9.85
C SER A 402 5.81 -4.93 9.54
N PRO A 403 5.33 -5.79 10.47
CA PRO A 403 4.26 -6.74 10.14
C PRO A 403 2.92 -6.06 9.87
N PHE A 404 2.62 -4.93 10.55
CA PHE A 404 1.41 -4.15 10.27
C PHE A 404 1.47 -3.51 8.90
N LEU A 405 2.59 -2.86 8.56
CA LEU A 405 2.76 -2.22 7.25
C LEU A 405 2.67 -3.25 6.13
N PHE A 406 3.27 -4.42 6.33
CA PHE A 406 3.18 -5.53 5.38
C PHE A 406 1.74 -6.03 5.21
N GLY A 407 1.00 -6.22 6.32
CA GLY A 407 -0.40 -6.62 6.27
C GLY A 407 -1.34 -5.57 5.67
N LEU A 408 -1.05 -4.28 5.86
CA LEU A 408 -1.79 -3.17 5.24
C LEU A 408 -1.52 -3.10 3.74
N HIS A 409 -0.27 -3.25 3.32
CA HIS A 409 0.08 -3.34 1.90
C HIS A 409 -0.58 -4.57 1.26
N LEU A 410 -0.60 -5.71 1.95
CA LEU A 410 -1.32 -6.89 1.50
C LEU A 410 -2.82 -6.66 1.29
N THR A 411 -3.44 -5.91 2.19
CA THR A 411 -4.86 -5.57 2.08
C THR A 411 -5.13 -4.60 0.93
N GLU A 412 -4.21 -3.66 0.67
CA GLU A 412 -4.25 -2.79 -0.50
C GLU A 412 -4.28 -3.58 -1.81
N LEU A 413 -3.44 -4.62 -1.93
CA LEU A 413 -3.41 -5.49 -3.10
C LEU A 413 -4.75 -6.21 -3.32
N LEU A 414 -5.43 -6.63 -2.25
CA LEU A 414 -6.78 -7.20 -2.34
C LEU A 414 -7.81 -6.15 -2.78
N GLY A 415 -7.69 -4.93 -2.27
CA GLY A 415 -8.49 -3.78 -2.70
C GLY A 415 -8.32 -3.49 -4.20
N GLY A 416 -7.09 -3.59 -4.71
CA GLY A 416 -6.77 -3.47 -6.13
C GLY A 416 -7.50 -4.51 -6.99
N LEU A 417 -7.46 -5.80 -6.62
CA LEU A 417 -8.21 -6.85 -7.35
C LEU A 417 -9.73 -6.62 -7.31
N ALA A 418 -10.26 -6.22 -6.15
CA ALA A 418 -11.68 -5.96 -5.99
C ALA A 418 -12.12 -4.76 -6.84
N ARG A 419 -11.29 -3.72 -6.91
CA ARG A 419 -11.49 -2.58 -7.82
C ARG A 419 -11.43 -3.02 -9.27
N ASP A 420 -10.44 -3.81 -9.66
CA ASP A 420 -10.26 -4.27 -11.04
C ASP A 420 -11.47 -5.11 -11.49
N GLU A 421 -11.99 -5.99 -10.63
CA GLU A 421 -13.24 -6.71 -10.88
C GLU A 421 -14.45 -5.77 -10.97
N ALA A 422 -14.55 -4.77 -10.09
CA ALA A 422 -15.66 -3.82 -10.12
C ALA A 422 -15.68 -2.98 -11.42
N ILE A 423 -14.52 -2.60 -11.94
CA ILE A 423 -14.39 -1.91 -13.25
C ILE A 423 -14.89 -2.82 -14.37
N TRP A 424 -14.48 -4.09 -14.38
CA TRP A 424 -14.96 -5.06 -15.37
C TRP A 424 -16.48 -5.26 -15.29
N ARG A 425 -17.03 -5.33 -14.07
CA ARG A 425 -18.47 -5.48 -13.81
C ARG A 425 -19.32 -4.32 -14.29
N ALA A 426 -18.73 -3.13 -14.39
CA ALA A 426 -19.41 -1.97 -14.91
C ALA A 426 -19.84 -2.15 -16.39
N ALA A 427 -19.20 -3.07 -17.14
CA ALA A 427 -19.58 -3.37 -18.52
C ALA A 427 -20.95 -4.04 -18.63
N ALA A 428 -21.30 -4.93 -17.69
CA ALA A 428 -22.61 -5.60 -17.70
C ALA A 428 -23.69 -4.83 -16.92
N THR A 429 -23.31 -4.22 -15.80
CA THR A 429 -24.28 -3.65 -14.83
C THR A 429 -24.44 -2.13 -14.93
N GLY A 430 -23.46 -1.43 -15.52
CA GLY A 430 -23.41 0.02 -15.55
C GLY A 430 -24.33 0.60 -16.62
N LYS A 431 -25.16 1.58 -16.25
CA LYS A 431 -25.94 2.38 -17.23
C LYS A 431 -25.05 3.07 -18.28
N ARG A 432 -23.77 3.28 -17.96
CA ARG A 432 -22.78 3.96 -18.80
C ARG A 432 -21.73 3.03 -19.40
N GLY A 433 -21.79 1.71 -19.14
CA GLY A 433 -20.75 0.76 -19.51
C GLY A 433 -19.42 0.98 -18.77
N ALA A 434 -18.46 0.08 -19.00
CA ALA A 434 -17.09 0.25 -18.54
C ALA A 434 -16.34 1.15 -19.52
N SER A 435 -15.53 2.09 -19.02
CA SER A 435 -14.65 2.87 -19.90
C SER A 435 -13.21 2.42 -19.70
N PRO A 436 -12.48 2.10 -20.78
CA PRO A 436 -11.04 1.87 -20.70
C PRO A 436 -10.28 3.14 -20.26
N GLU A 437 -10.83 4.31 -20.53
CA GLU A 437 -10.13 5.58 -20.36
C GLU A 437 -10.35 6.25 -19.01
N SER A 438 -11.12 5.66 -18.10
CA SER A 438 -11.47 6.35 -16.85
C SER A 438 -10.25 6.74 -16.00
N SER A 439 -10.29 7.96 -15.45
CA SER A 439 -9.17 8.54 -14.71
C SER A 439 -8.94 7.80 -13.38
N LEU A 440 -7.71 7.28 -13.24
CA LEU A 440 -7.30 6.40 -12.16
C LEU A 440 -7.59 6.95 -10.76
N LEU A 441 -7.19 8.18 -10.48
CA LEU A 441 -7.20 8.67 -9.10
C LEU A 441 -8.60 9.03 -8.66
N LEU A 442 -9.43 9.55 -9.58
CA LEU A 442 -10.82 9.77 -9.26
C LEU A 442 -11.51 8.44 -8.97
N GLU A 443 -11.21 7.38 -9.73
CA GLU A 443 -11.76 6.05 -9.47
C GLU A 443 -11.15 5.36 -8.25
N SER A 444 -9.87 5.58 -7.96
CA SER A 444 -9.20 5.02 -6.78
C SER A 444 -9.65 5.70 -5.50
N VAL A 445 -9.89 7.02 -5.51
CA VAL A 445 -10.49 7.76 -4.40
C VAL A 445 -11.98 7.44 -4.26
N LYS A 446 -12.68 7.12 -5.36
CA LYS A 446 -14.07 6.62 -5.31
C LYS A 446 -14.17 5.16 -4.86
N SER A 447 -13.11 4.38 -5.04
CA SER A 447 -13.04 2.99 -4.63
C SER A 447 -12.97 2.90 -3.11
N TRP A 448 -14.11 2.63 -2.47
CA TRP A 448 -14.20 2.53 -1.02
C TRP A 448 -13.16 1.56 -0.38
N PRO A 449 -12.75 0.43 -1.01
CA PRO A 449 -11.67 -0.41 -0.47
C PRO A 449 -10.35 0.34 -0.32
N ASN A 450 -9.99 1.17 -1.29
CA ASN A 450 -8.75 1.94 -1.27
C ASN A 450 -8.80 3.06 -0.22
N VAL A 451 -9.96 3.70 -0.05
CA VAL A 451 -10.18 4.70 1.01
C VAL A 451 -10.00 4.07 2.40
N VAL A 452 -10.61 2.89 2.63
CA VAL A 452 -10.47 2.16 3.90
C VAL A 452 -9.01 1.84 4.18
N VAL A 453 -8.27 1.33 3.20
CA VAL A 453 -6.85 0.99 3.36
C VAL A 453 -5.99 2.23 3.56
N PHE A 454 -6.26 3.33 2.86
CA PHE A 454 -5.55 4.60 3.05
C PHE A 454 -5.72 5.12 4.48
N VAL A 455 -6.96 5.17 4.97
CA VAL A 455 -7.27 5.56 6.35
C VAL A 455 -6.56 4.64 7.35
N ALA A 456 -6.57 3.33 7.12
CA ALA A 456 -5.89 2.37 7.98
C ALA A 456 -4.35 2.56 7.97
N LYS A 457 -3.74 2.79 6.79
CA LYS A 457 -2.31 3.09 6.61
C LYS A 457 -1.87 4.38 7.32
N THR A 458 -2.77 5.34 7.48
CA THR A 458 -2.48 6.54 8.27
C THR A 458 -2.68 6.29 9.77
N LEU A 459 -3.87 5.82 10.17
CA LEU A 459 -4.26 5.82 11.58
C LEU A 459 -3.54 4.73 12.39
N ILE A 460 -3.30 3.54 11.81
CA ILE A 460 -2.70 2.44 12.56
C ILE A 460 -1.25 2.77 12.96
N PRO A 461 -0.35 3.19 12.04
CA PRO A 461 0.99 3.64 12.42
C PRO A 461 0.99 4.81 13.41
N TRP A 462 0.07 5.78 13.23
CA TRP A 462 -0.06 6.90 14.16
C TRP A 462 -0.41 6.44 15.59
N ILE A 463 -1.44 5.60 15.75
CA ILE A 463 -1.86 5.08 17.05
C ILE A 463 -0.81 4.12 17.62
N PHE A 464 -0.14 3.35 16.76
CA PHE A 464 0.97 2.49 17.15
C PHE A 464 2.10 3.28 17.82
N GLY A 465 2.33 4.52 17.41
CA GLY A 465 3.27 5.41 18.08
C GLY A 465 2.93 5.78 19.53
N TYR A 466 1.67 5.65 19.95
CA TYR A 466 1.30 5.73 21.36
C TYR A 466 1.43 4.38 22.09
N GLY A 467 1.29 3.27 21.35
CA GLY A 467 1.31 1.92 21.91
C GLY A 467 2.69 1.33 22.12
N LEU A 468 3.63 1.60 21.21
CA LEU A 468 4.99 1.10 21.29
C LEU A 468 5.95 2.17 20.78
N VAL A 469 6.80 2.64 21.69
CA VAL A 469 7.87 3.59 21.39
C VAL A 469 9.20 2.96 21.77
N CYS A 470 10.11 2.93 20.81
CA CYS A 470 11.50 2.54 21.03
C CYS A 470 12.41 3.76 20.86
N ASN A 471 12.81 4.33 22.00
CA ASN A 471 13.87 5.35 22.10
C ASN A 471 15.00 4.76 22.96
N THR A 472 15.64 5.49 23.87
CA THR A 472 16.49 4.91 24.95
C THR A 472 15.81 3.77 25.76
N PHE A 473 14.48 3.71 25.75
CA PHE A 473 13.66 2.68 26.38
C PHE A 473 12.77 2.00 25.34
N ILE A 474 12.39 0.75 25.63
CA ILE A 474 11.21 0.14 25.00
C ILE A 474 10.04 0.41 25.94
N ILE A 475 9.08 1.16 25.43
CA ILE A 475 7.89 1.54 26.18
C ILE A 475 6.68 1.00 25.44
N MET A 476 5.89 0.21 26.14
CA MET A 476 4.67 -0.41 25.62
C MET A 476 3.48 -0.01 26.47
N ALA A 477 2.39 0.46 25.87
CA ALA A 477 1.15 0.81 26.54
C ALA A 477 0.03 -0.13 26.08
N PHE A 478 -0.76 -0.67 27.02
CA PHE A 478 -1.72 -1.72 26.71
C PHE A 478 -2.89 -1.22 25.88
N PHE A 479 -3.55 -0.12 26.28
CA PHE A 479 -4.74 0.35 25.57
C PHE A 479 -4.47 0.79 24.13
N PRO A 480 -3.42 1.57 23.82
CA PRO A 480 -3.16 1.93 22.43
C PRO A 480 -2.76 0.70 21.59
N LEU A 481 -2.02 -0.27 22.15
CA LEU A 481 -1.75 -1.55 21.47
C LEU A 481 -3.02 -2.35 21.21
N LEU A 482 -3.95 -2.39 22.17
CA LEU A 482 -5.26 -3.02 22.00
C LEU A 482 -6.08 -2.29 20.93
N THR A 483 -6.06 -0.96 20.90
CA THR A 483 -6.73 -0.17 19.86
C THR A 483 -6.17 -0.51 18.48
N VAL A 484 -4.83 -0.55 18.32
CA VAL A 484 -4.19 -0.97 17.08
C VAL A 484 -4.61 -2.39 16.68
N LEU A 485 -4.62 -3.33 17.63
CA LEU A 485 -5.06 -4.71 17.39
C LEU A 485 -6.50 -4.77 16.89
N VAL A 486 -7.42 -4.03 17.54
CA VAL A 486 -8.83 -3.98 17.13
C VAL A 486 -8.98 -3.38 15.73
N MET A 487 -8.28 -2.27 15.46
CA MET A 487 -8.29 -1.66 14.13
C MET A 487 -7.75 -2.62 13.06
N PHE A 488 -6.68 -3.33 13.36
CA PHE A 488 -6.10 -4.30 12.43
C PHE A 488 -6.96 -5.57 12.29
N LEU A 489 -7.71 -5.97 13.33
CA LEU A 489 -8.75 -7.00 13.22
C LEU A 489 -9.87 -6.57 12.28
N ILE A 490 -10.31 -5.30 12.34
CA ILE A 490 -11.29 -4.75 11.39
C ILE A 490 -10.73 -4.83 9.96
N VAL A 491 -9.46 -4.47 9.74
CA VAL A 491 -8.76 -4.65 8.46
C VAL A 491 -8.75 -6.12 8.03
N GLY A 492 -8.49 -7.05 8.94
CA GLY A 492 -8.51 -8.50 8.67
C GLY A 492 -9.89 -9.02 8.26
N VAL A 493 -10.95 -8.61 8.95
CA VAL A 493 -12.34 -8.93 8.59
C VAL A 493 -12.69 -8.35 7.22
N PHE A 494 -12.29 -7.10 6.97
CA PHE A 494 -12.46 -6.44 5.68
C PHE A 494 -11.73 -7.18 4.54
N ALA A 495 -10.48 -7.59 4.76
CA ALA A 495 -9.71 -8.39 3.80
C ALA A 495 -10.40 -9.75 3.51
N GLU A 496 -10.87 -10.44 4.54
CA GLU A 496 -11.59 -11.71 4.39
C GLU A 496 -12.92 -11.52 3.61
N TYR A 497 -13.62 -10.41 3.86
CA TYR A 497 -14.80 -10.03 3.09
C TYR A 497 -14.47 -9.86 1.61
N LEU A 498 -13.43 -9.11 1.26
CA LEU A 498 -13.01 -8.94 -0.15
C LEU A 498 -12.66 -10.28 -0.81
N ILE A 499 -11.96 -11.16 -0.09
CA ILE A 499 -11.52 -12.46 -0.60
C ILE A 499 -12.70 -13.40 -0.85
N ARG A 500 -13.71 -13.39 0.03
CA ARG A 500 -14.88 -14.28 -0.05
C ARG A 500 -16.02 -13.71 -0.87
N ALA A 501 -16.04 -12.41 -1.14
CA ALA A 501 -17.08 -11.77 -1.93
C ALA A 501 -17.19 -12.43 -3.32
N THR A 502 -18.36 -12.99 -3.61
CA THR A 502 -18.69 -13.55 -4.93
C THR A 502 -19.38 -12.47 -5.76
N PRO A 503 -18.85 -12.12 -6.95
CA PRO A 503 -19.51 -11.19 -7.85
C PRO A 503 -20.86 -11.76 -8.28
N LYS A 504 -21.87 -10.88 -8.34
CA LYS A 504 -23.22 -11.25 -8.79
C LYS A 504 -23.31 -11.09 -10.32
N GLY A 505 -24.14 -11.92 -10.93
CA GLY A 505 -24.48 -11.84 -12.34
C GLY A 505 -23.65 -12.76 -13.25
N PRO A 506 -24.10 -12.90 -14.51
CA PRO A 506 -23.60 -13.90 -15.45
C PRO A 506 -22.22 -13.60 -16.05
N GLN A 507 -21.78 -12.33 -16.00
CA GLN A 507 -20.48 -11.92 -16.54
C GLN A 507 -19.34 -12.71 -15.87
N PRO A 508 -18.40 -13.32 -16.63
CA PRO A 508 -17.27 -14.04 -16.04
C PRO A 508 -16.40 -13.12 -15.17
N SER A 509 -15.96 -13.59 -14.00
CA SER A 509 -15.07 -12.81 -13.14
C SER A 509 -13.62 -12.87 -13.62
N THR A 510 -12.94 -11.72 -13.60
CA THR A 510 -11.54 -11.60 -14.06
C THR A 510 -10.58 -11.25 -12.95
N TYR A 511 -10.99 -10.48 -11.94
CA TYR A 511 -10.13 -9.93 -10.89
C TYR A 511 -8.85 -9.30 -11.45
N GLY A 512 -8.96 -8.64 -12.61
CA GLY A 512 -7.84 -7.99 -13.28
C GLY A 512 -6.89 -8.94 -14.04
N ASP A 513 -7.24 -10.20 -14.25
CA ASP A 513 -6.49 -11.06 -15.18
C ASP A 513 -6.58 -10.51 -16.61
N VAL A 514 -5.47 -9.94 -17.06
CA VAL A 514 -5.31 -9.27 -18.35
C VAL A 514 -5.54 -10.24 -19.50
N ARG A 515 -5.12 -11.51 -19.38
CA ARG A 515 -5.35 -12.51 -20.44
C ARG A 515 -6.84 -12.83 -20.56
N ALA A 516 -7.50 -13.03 -19.43
CA ALA A 516 -8.93 -13.26 -19.43
C ALA A 516 -9.71 -12.07 -19.98
N LEU A 517 -9.29 -10.84 -19.68
CA LEU A 517 -9.89 -9.63 -20.25
C LEU A 517 -9.67 -9.55 -21.77
N VAL A 518 -8.47 -9.85 -22.25
CA VAL A 518 -8.18 -9.90 -23.70
C VAL A 518 -9.03 -10.96 -24.41
N ALA A 519 -9.29 -12.11 -23.77
CA ALA A 519 -10.12 -13.16 -24.34
C ALA A 519 -11.63 -12.86 -24.31
N LEU A 520 -12.10 -12.02 -23.36
CA LEU A 520 -13.52 -11.74 -23.14
C LEU A 520 -14.02 -10.46 -23.84
N VAL A 521 -13.12 -9.56 -24.21
CA VAL A 521 -13.45 -8.33 -24.91
C VAL A 521 -13.14 -8.50 -26.39
N ASP A 522 -14.17 -8.34 -27.20
CA ASP A 522 -14.08 -8.54 -28.64
C ASP A 522 -13.16 -7.52 -29.31
N ASP A 523 -12.46 -7.94 -30.37
CA ASP A 523 -11.44 -7.14 -31.07
C ASP A 523 -11.96 -5.75 -31.50
N GLU A 524 -13.22 -5.68 -31.93
CA GLU A 524 -13.87 -4.42 -32.34
C GLU A 524 -14.15 -3.48 -31.16
N SER A 525 -14.31 -4.02 -29.94
CA SER A 525 -14.72 -3.24 -28.77
C SER A 525 -13.59 -2.41 -28.14
N TRP A 526 -12.35 -2.66 -28.50
CA TRP A 526 -11.20 -1.99 -27.92
C TRP A 526 -11.06 -0.54 -28.34
N ASP A 527 -11.64 -0.16 -29.48
CA ASP A 527 -11.60 1.22 -29.96
C ASP A 527 -12.80 2.06 -29.53
N HIS A 528 -13.62 1.52 -28.63
CA HIS A 528 -14.79 2.21 -28.10
C HIS A 528 -14.47 2.90 -26.77
N ASP A 529 -14.97 4.13 -26.60
CA ASP A 529 -14.90 4.87 -25.33
C ASP A 529 -15.57 4.10 -24.17
N ARG A 530 -16.58 3.29 -24.52
CA ARG A 530 -17.41 2.49 -23.61
C ARG A 530 -17.57 1.07 -24.12
N ILE A 531 -17.44 0.14 -23.19
CA ILE A 531 -17.59 -1.29 -23.40
C ILE A 531 -18.80 -1.75 -22.59
N TYR A 532 -19.77 -2.34 -23.27
CA TYR A 532 -20.89 -3.06 -22.65
C TYR A 532 -20.69 -4.55 -22.86
N TRP A 533 -21.09 -5.35 -21.89
CA TRP A 533 -21.02 -6.81 -21.96
C TRP A 533 -22.41 -7.41 -21.81
N GLY A 534 -22.79 -8.36 -22.66
CA GLY A 534 -24.11 -8.96 -22.64
C GLY A 534 -24.37 -9.95 -23.78
N ASP A 535 -25.65 -10.19 -24.05
CA ASP A 535 -26.12 -11.11 -25.09
C ASP A 535 -26.08 -10.46 -26.48
N LYS A 536 -25.42 -11.12 -27.43
CA LYS A 536 -25.30 -10.72 -28.84
C LYS A 536 -26.30 -11.39 -29.77
N GLY A 537 -27.15 -12.28 -29.26
CA GLY A 537 -28.11 -13.05 -30.03
C GLY A 537 -27.66 -14.48 -30.31
N GLU A 538 -28.39 -15.14 -31.20
CA GLU A 538 -28.17 -16.55 -31.58
C GLU A 538 -26.94 -16.72 -32.47
N TYR A 539 -26.20 -17.80 -32.24
CA TYR A 539 -25.06 -18.19 -33.05
C TYR A 539 -25.56 -18.82 -34.36
N LYS A 540 -25.13 -18.27 -35.49
CA LYS A 540 -25.69 -18.59 -36.82
C LYS A 540 -25.57 -20.06 -37.21
N ASP A 541 -24.61 -20.78 -36.65
CA ASP A 541 -24.28 -22.15 -37.08
C ASP A 541 -24.84 -23.24 -36.16
N VAL A 542 -25.42 -22.88 -35.01
CA VAL A 542 -25.94 -23.85 -34.03
C VAL A 542 -27.23 -23.32 -33.38
N ASP A 543 -28.35 -23.95 -33.73
CA ASP A 543 -29.66 -23.62 -33.15
C ASP A 543 -29.66 -23.76 -31.62
N GLY A 544 -30.24 -22.78 -30.93
CA GLY A 544 -30.36 -22.76 -29.47
C GLY A 544 -29.09 -22.37 -28.71
N VAL A 545 -27.99 -22.07 -29.41
CA VAL A 545 -26.77 -21.52 -28.80
C VAL A 545 -26.70 -20.02 -29.06
N ARG A 546 -26.34 -19.26 -28.02
CA ARG A 546 -26.24 -17.79 -28.05
C ARG A 546 -24.79 -17.34 -27.89
N VAL A 547 -24.51 -16.08 -28.21
CA VAL A 547 -23.15 -15.51 -28.11
C VAL A 547 -23.12 -14.44 -27.03
N ALA A 548 -22.20 -14.57 -26.07
CA ALA A 548 -21.92 -13.54 -25.07
C ALA A 548 -20.65 -12.81 -25.47
N GLY A 549 -20.64 -11.48 -25.35
CA GLY A 549 -19.47 -10.68 -25.72
C GLY A 549 -19.64 -9.21 -25.38
N THR A 550 -18.78 -8.40 -25.97
CA THR A 550 -18.77 -6.94 -25.79
C THR A 550 -19.21 -6.17 -27.03
N ALA A 551 -19.79 -4.98 -26.83
CA ALA A 551 -20.16 -4.06 -27.89
C ALA A 551 -20.06 -2.59 -27.45
N GLN A 552 -20.15 -1.67 -28.42
CA GLN A 552 -20.23 -0.21 -28.18
C GLN A 552 -21.52 0.21 -27.49
N GLU A 553 -22.60 -0.47 -27.85
CA GLU A 553 -23.94 -0.19 -27.37
C GLU A 553 -24.35 -1.20 -26.31
N LYS A 554 -25.36 -0.81 -25.53
CA LYS A 554 -25.86 -1.65 -24.45
C LYS A 554 -26.49 -2.93 -25.03
N LEU A 555 -25.92 -4.07 -24.67
CA LEU A 555 -26.42 -5.39 -25.04
C LEU A 555 -27.57 -5.84 -24.13
N GLY A 556 -28.30 -6.86 -24.59
CA GLY A 556 -29.34 -7.53 -23.80
C GLY A 556 -28.78 -8.29 -22.61
N GLU A 557 -29.61 -8.55 -21.61
CA GLU A 557 -29.26 -9.45 -20.50
C GLU A 557 -29.17 -10.90 -21.00
N LEU A 558 -28.27 -11.69 -20.40
CA LEU A 558 -28.15 -13.09 -20.76
C LEU A 558 -29.36 -13.88 -20.26
N GLN A 559 -29.80 -14.82 -21.10
CA GLN A 559 -30.83 -15.80 -20.78
C GLN A 559 -30.22 -16.91 -19.93
N MET A 560 -30.63 -17.00 -18.66
CA MET A 560 -30.01 -17.91 -17.68
C MET A 560 -30.15 -19.40 -18.00
N ASP A 561 -31.09 -19.75 -18.88
CA ASP A 561 -31.46 -21.08 -19.34
C ASP A 561 -30.93 -21.42 -20.75
N ALA A 562 -30.18 -20.51 -21.39
CA ALA A 562 -29.59 -20.74 -22.71
C ALA A 562 -28.09 -21.11 -22.62
N LEU A 563 -27.61 -21.87 -23.61
CA LEU A 563 -26.20 -22.16 -23.77
C LEU A 563 -25.49 -21.02 -24.50
N TYR A 564 -24.34 -20.59 -24.00
CA TYR A 564 -23.56 -19.52 -24.59
C TYR A 564 -22.14 -19.94 -24.99
N ILE A 565 -21.68 -19.35 -26.09
CA ILE A 565 -20.25 -19.21 -26.42
C ILE A 565 -19.74 -17.89 -25.81
N GLY A 566 -18.48 -17.87 -25.37
CA GLY A 566 -17.86 -16.67 -24.78
C GLY A 566 -18.00 -16.54 -23.26
N LEU A 567 -18.56 -17.55 -22.59
CA LEU A 567 -18.63 -17.64 -21.11
C LEU A 567 -17.55 -18.51 -20.49
N ALA A 568 -16.99 -19.44 -21.26
CA ALA A 568 -16.01 -20.40 -20.79
C ALA A 568 -14.62 -19.77 -20.66
N ARG A 569 -13.89 -20.19 -19.62
CA ARG A 569 -12.50 -19.86 -19.35
C ARG A 569 -11.61 -21.05 -19.64
#